data_AF-A0A7Y5A1K5-F1
#
_entry.id   AF-A0A7Y5A1K5-F1
#
_cell.length_a   1.000
_cell.length_b   1.000
_cell.length_c   1.000
_cell.angle_alpha   90.00
_cell.angle_beta   90.00
_cell.angle_gamma   90.00
#
_symmetry.space_group_name_H-M   'P 1'
#
loop_
_entity.id
_entity.type
_entity.pdbx_description
1 polymer ?
#
loop_
_entity_poly.entity_id
_entity_poly.type
_entity_poly.pdbx_seq_one_letter_code
_entity_poly.pdbx_strand_id
1 'polypeptide(L)' 'VTIMSTSKGVMTDRKAQAAGIGGEVLCVVA' A
#
# COMPACT_ATOMS: atom_id res chain seq x y z
N VAL A 1 3.40 -9.60 -2.94
CA VAL A 1 3.49 -8.24 -2.34
C VAL A 1 2.46 -7.35 -2.99
N THR A 2 1.69 -6.59 -2.21
CA THR A 2 0.65 -5.71 -2.75
C THR A 2 1.18 -4.28 -2.80
N ILE A 3 1.07 -3.65 -3.97
CA ILE A 3 1.41 -2.25 -4.17
C ILE A 3 0.15 -1.42 -3.96
N MET A 4 0.22 -0.47 -3.02
CA MET A 4 -0.89 0.38 -2.62
C MET A 4 -0.60 1.85 -2.93
N SER A 5 -1.60 2.55 -3.47
CA SER A 5 -1.63 4.01 -3.54
C SER A 5 -2.29 4.57 -2.30
N THR A 6 -1.56 5.36 -1.51
CA THR A 6 -2.05 5.99 -0.27
C THR A 6 -1.92 7.50 -0.33
N SER A 7 -2.51 8.23 0.63
CA SER A 7 -2.36 9.69 0.75
C SER A 7 -0.91 10.16 0.99
N LYS A 8 0.00 9.24 1.34
CA LYS A 8 1.44 9.52 1.52
C LYS A 8 2.30 8.97 0.37
N GLY A 9 1.68 8.64 -0.76
CA GLY A 9 2.33 8.06 -1.94
C GLY A 9 2.18 6.55 -2.06
N VAL A 10 2.94 5.97 -2.99
CA VAL A 10 2.90 4.54 -3.32
C VAL A 10 3.82 3.75 -2.38
N MET A 11 3.32 2.62 -1.86
CA MET A 11 4.08 1.75 -0.96
C MET A 11 3.52 0.32 -0.93
N THR A 12 4.13 -0.56 -0.12
CA THR A 12 3.63 -1.93 0.09
C THR A 12 2.56 -2.00 1.18
N ASP A 13 1.75 -3.06 1.16
CA ASP A 13 0.72 -3.34 2.18
C ASP A 13 1.26 -3.28 3.61
N ARG A 14 2.40 -3.93 3.90
CA ARG A 14 3.01 -3.90 5.23
C ARG A 14 3.37 -2.48 5.69
N LYS A 15 3.87 -1.64 4.78
CA LYS A 15 4.24 -0.26 5.11
C LYS A 15 3.00 0.60 5.36
N ALA A 16 1.96 0.41 4.57
CA ALA A 16 0.66 1.08 4.77
C ALA A 16 0.02 0.68 6.11
N GLN A 17 0.02 -0.62 6.43
CA GLN A 17 -0.49 -1.16 7.69
C GLN A 17 0.28 -0.62 8.91
N ALA A 18 1.62 -0.63 8.87
CA ALA A 18 2.45 -0.10 9.95
C ALA A 18 2.25 1.40 10.17
N ALA A 19 1.94 2.15 9.10
CA ALA A 19 1.62 3.58 9.17
C ALA A 19 0.15 3.87 9.49
N GLY A 20 -0.71 2.84 9.61
CA GLY A 20 -2.14 2.99 9.90
C GLY A 20 -2.92 3.73 8.81
N ILE A 21 -2.48 3.67 7.55
CA ILE A 21 -3.13 4.36 6.42
C ILE A 21 -3.66 3.35 5.40
N GLY A 22 -4.88 3.59 4.95
CA GLY A 22 -5.52 2.84 3.86
C GLY A 22 -5.22 3.45 2.49
N GLY A 23 -5.67 2.76 1.44
CA GLY A 23 -5.44 3.19 0.07
C GLY A 23 -6.04 2.23 -0.96
N GLU A 24 -5.84 2.56 -2.23
CA GLU A 24 -6.25 1.72 -3.36
C GLU A 24 -5.16 0.69 -3.66
N VAL A 25 -5.56 -0.54 -3.98
CA VAL A 25 -4.65 -1.58 -4.45
C VAL A 25 -4.40 -1.38 -5.95
N LEU A 26 -3.15 -1.13 -6.32
CA LEU A 26 -2.77 -0.95 -7.72
C LEU A 26 -2.52 -2.30 -8.40
N CYS A 27 -1.72 -3.15 -7.77
CA CYS A 27 -1.43 -4.49 -8.26
C CYS A 27 -0.91 -5.40 -7.15
N VAL A 28 -0.92 -6.70 -7.44
CA VAL A 28 -0.30 -7.72 -6.61
C VAL A 28 0.80 -8.38 -7.42
N VAL A 29 2.01 -8.39 -6.86
CA VAL A 29 3.17 -9.12 -7.40
C VAL A 29 3.22 -10.49 -6.71
N ALA A 30 3.15 -11.57 -7.48
CA ALA A 30 3.24 -12.95 -6.99
C ALA A 30 4.71 -13.35 -6.73
#